data_AF-A0A0S4IKU2-F1
#
_entry.id   AF-A0A0S4IKU2-F1
#
_cell.length_a   1.000
_cell.length_b   1.000
_cell.length_c   1.000
_cell.angle_alpha   90.00
_cell.angle_beta   90.00
_cell.angle_gamma   90.00
#
_symmetry.space_group_name_H-M   'P 1'
#
loop_
_entity.id
_entity.type
_entity.pdbx_description
1 polymer ?
#
loop_
_entity_poly.entity_id
_entity_poly.type
_entity_poly.pdbx_seq_one_letter_code
_entity_poly.pdbx_strand_id
1 'polypeptide(L)'
;MSSAKGVVLSTFALGHGALKTFDPYVYCNHHVGTFPPGMENMGPDPALLQSRNIGSDFSDKDGWSMFHGKVVPGFPAHPHRGFETVTIIQKGIVDHTDSMGCSGRYGNGDTQWMTAGKGVQHSELLPLLNMDKPNPHAGFQIWLNLPSKDKLCPPAFAMFWDEATPYVTLNDAASGKSAKVQVVAGALEGATPLAPPPNSWAAEDANDVAIWVVTIPDGCTVTLPPARLGAAANRAIYLVQGDAALVGSEPSRLRALALLRTAPSTWCKETQHWLEVTASVTALAQNLTPLSR
;
A
#
# COMPACT_ATOMS: atom_id res chain seq x y z
N MET A 1 20.48 -8.55 -34.04
CA MET A 1 19.70 -7.42 -33.51
C MET A 1 19.05 -7.91 -32.23
N SER A 2 19.57 -7.55 -31.05
CA SER A 2 18.92 -7.89 -29.78
C SER A 2 17.62 -7.09 -29.72
N SER A 3 16.45 -7.75 -29.61
CA SER A 3 15.24 -7.01 -29.29
C SER A 3 15.46 -6.30 -27.96
N ALA A 4 15.04 -5.05 -27.88
CA ALA A 4 15.05 -4.31 -26.62
C ALA A 4 14.21 -5.13 -25.62
N LYS A 5 14.85 -5.61 -24.54
CA LYS A 5 14.11 -6.32 -23.49
C LYS A 5 13.09 -5.34 -22.88
N GLY A 6 11.84 -5.77 -22.77
CA GLY A 6 10.74 -4.97 -22.22
C GLY A 6 11.02 -4.37 -20.84
N VAL A 7 10.21 -3.38 -20.47
CA VAL A 7 10.26 -2.69 -19.17
C VAL A 7 9.85 -3.63 -18.04
N VAL A 8 8.97 -4.59 -18.30
CA VAL A 8 8.57 -5.62 -17.34
C VAL A 8 9.58 -6.78 -17.38
N LEU A 9 10.06 -7.16 -16.21
CA LEU A 9 10.98 -8.30 -16.02
C LEU A 9 10.20 -9.59 -15.75
N SER A 10 9.12 -9.48 -14.97
CA SER A 10 8.25 -10.60 -14.62
C SER A 10 6.92 -10.10 -14.07
N THR A 11 5.85 -10.87 -14.29
CA THR A 11 4.53 -10.64 -13.67
C THR A 11 4.17 -11.75 -12.69
N PHE A 12 3.47 -11.40 -11.61
CA PHE A 12 2.97 -12.34 -10.62
C PHE A 12 1.50 -12.07 -10.33
N ALA A 13 0.70 -13.12 -10.20
CA ALA A 13 -0.65 -12.99 -9.64
C ALA A 13 -0.56 -12.72 -8.12
N LEU A 14 -1.36 -11.78 -7.65
CA LEU A 14 -1.52 -11.42 -6.24
C LEU A 14 -2.73 -12.18 -5.67
N GLY A 15 -2.50 -12.97 -4.62
CA GLY A 15 -3.57 -13.66 -3.92
C GLY A 15 -4.42 -12.72 -3.06
N HIS A 16 -5.42 -13.28 -2.35
CA HIS A 16 -6.26 -12.58 -1.35
C HIS A 16 -5.55 -12.25 -0.03
N GLY A 17 -4.30 -12.72 0.13
CA GLY A 17 -3.47 -12.43 1.30
C GLY A 17 -2.32 -11.48 0.98
N ALA A 18 -1.24 -11.59 1.77
CA ALA A 18 -0.05 -10.78 1.63
C ALA A 18 0.47 -10.72 0.19
N LEU A 19 0.73 -9.51 -0.29
CA LEU A 19 1.32 -9.25 -1.58
C LEU A 19 2.80 -9.65 -1.54
N LYS A 20 3.32 -10.12 -2.67
CA LYS A 20 4.74 -10.42 -2.81
C LYS A 20 5.55 -9.14 -2.69
N THR A 21 6.51 -9.12 -1.79
CA THR A 21 7.46 -8.00 -1.60
C THR A 21 8.89 -8.40 -1.94
N PHE A 22 9.77 -7.41 -1.96
CA PHE A 22 11.20 -7.57 -2.14
C PHE A 22 11.92 -6.77 -1.05
N ASP A 23 13.07 -7.27 -0.59
CA ASP A 23 13.88 -6.54 0.39
C ASP A 23 14.06 -5.07 -0.05
N PRO A 24 13.97 -4.10 0.88
CA PRO A 24 13.78 -4.24 2.33
C PRO A 24 12.34 -4.43 2.81
N TYR A 25 11.36 -4.56 1.92
CA TYR A 25 9.95 -4.70 2.27
C TYR A 25 9.67 -6.17 2.61
N VAL A 26 9.20 -6.42 3.82
CA VAL A 26 9.04 -7.79 4.34
C VAL A 26 7.60 -8.26 4.36
N TYR A 27 6.65 -7.33 4.22
CA TYR A 27 5.23 -7.61 4.14
C TYR A 27 4.53 -6.46 3.44
N CYS A 28 3.52 -6.77 2.64
CA CYS A 28 2.59 -5.79 2.13
C CYS A 28 1.21 -6.44 2.04
N ASN A 29 0.18 -5.72 2.40
CA ASN A 29 -1.19 -6.12 2.11
C ASN A 29 -2.03 -4.92 1.68
N HIS A 30 -3.01 -5.16 0.83
CA HIS A 30 -4.02 -4.17 0.47
C HIS A 30 -5.39 -4.68 0.93
N HIS A 31 -5.90 -4.04 1.97
CA HIS A 31 -7.20 -4.37 2.53
C HIS A 31 -8.25 -3.52 1.86
N VAL A 32 -9.25 -4.16 1.25
CA VAL A 32 -10.46 -3.50 0.74
C VAL A 32 -11.65 -4.21 1.35
N GLY A 33 -12.60 -3.45 1.87
CA GLY A 33 -13.83 -4.00 2.43
C GLY A 33 -14.97 -3.01 2.39
N THR A 34 -16.19 -3.52 2.23
CA THR A 34 -17.42 -2.74 2.38
C THR A 34 -18.14 -3.25 3.61
N PHE A 35 -17.79 -2.69 4.77
CA PHE A 35 -18.37 -3.12 6.04
C PHE A 35 -19.85 -2.67 6.12
N PRO A 36 -20.70 -3.41 6.83
CA PRO A 36 -22.10 -3.05 7.02
C PRO A 36 -22.23 -1.75 7.84
N PRO A 37 -23.46 -1.22 8.00
CA PRO A 37 -23.74 -0.22 9.00
C PRO A 37 -23.29 -0.69 10.39
N GLY A 38 -22.73 0.23 11.17
CA GLY A 38 -22.30 0.01 12.54
C GLY A 38 -23.42 0.16 13.55
N MET A 39 -23.14 -0.24 14.78
CA MET A 39 -23.98 0.00 15.96
C MET A 39 -23.27 0.94 16.95
N GLU A 40 -23.89 1.21 18.10
CA GLU A 40 -23.33 2.11 19.14
C GLU A 40 -21.93 1.70 19.63
N ASN A 41 -21.62 0.39 19.59
CA ASN A 41 -20.32 -0.15 19.96
C ASN A 41 -19.27 -0.09 18.81
N MET A 42 -19.59 0.60 17.71
CA MET A 42 -18.78 0.71 16.49
C MET A 42 -18.50 -0.63 15.80
N GLY A 43 -19.22 -1.69 16.17
CA GLY A 43 -19.18 -3.01 15.54
C GLY A 43 -20.38 -3.23 14.61
N PRO A 44 -20.36 -4.31 13.81
CA PRO A 44 -21.50 -4.70 12.99
C PRO A 44 -22.63 -5.30 13.84
N ASP A 45 -23.81 -5.46 13.26
CA ASP A 45 -24.89 -6.27 13.86
C ASP A 45 -24.39 -7.70 14.17
N PRO A 46 -24.50 -8.20 15.42
CA PRO A 46 -24.12 -9.55 15.82
C PRO A 46 -24.78 -10.66 14.99
N ALA A 47 -25.97 -10.42 14.41
CA ALA A 47 -26.61 -11.37 13.51
C ALA A 47 -25.73 -11.68 12.28
N LEU A 48 -24.93 -10.71 11.82
CA LEU A 48 -24.01 -10.87 10.68
C LEU A 48 -22.74 -11.67 11.06
N LEU A 49 -22.52 -11.95 12.34
CA LEU A 49 -21.33 -12.63 12.86
C LEU A 49 -21.51 -14.15 13.03
N GLN A 50 -22.74 -14.66 13.00
CA GLN A 50 -23.06 -16.05 13.37
C GLN A 50 -22.37 -17.13 12.52
N SER A 51 -21.99 -16.80 11.29
CA SER A 51 -21.33 -17.73 10.35
C SER A 51 -19.83 -17.44 10.13
N ARG A 52 -19.24 -16.58 10.98
CA ARG A 52 -17.85 -16.12 10.87
C ARG A 52 -17.00 -16.69 12.00
N ASN A 53 -15.72 -16.92 11.72
CA ASN A 53 -14.73 -17.34 12.71
C ASN A 53 -14.19 -16.14 13.51
N ILE A 54 -14.96 -15.65 14.47
CA ILE A 54 -14.65 -14.40 15.19
C ILE A 54 -13.31 -14.47 15.93
N GLY A 55 -12.47 -13.44 15.74
CA GLY A 55 -11.09 -13.40 16.21
C GLY A 55 -10.06 -13.97 15.23
N SER A 56 -10.49 -14.57 14.12
CA SER A 56 -9.63 -15.04 13.02
C SER A 56 -10.44 -15.13 11.70
N ASP A 57 -11.27 -14.12 11.43
CA ASP A 57 -12.10 -14.07 10.22
C ASP A 57 -11.35 -13.30 9.13
N PHE A 58 -10.77 -14.03 8.17
CA PHE A 58 -10.16 -13.49 6.96
C PHE A 58 -10.91 -13.97 5.71
N SER A 59 -12.20 -14.30 5.86
CA SER A 59 -12.98 -14.98 4.82
C SER A 59 -13.40 -14.07 3.67
N ASP A 60 -13.39 -12.75 3.89
CA ASP A 60 -13.97 -11.75 2.97
C ASP A 60 -15.44 -12.04 2.61
N LYS A 61 -16.14 -12.72 3.51
CA LYS A 61 -17.55 -13.05 3.34
C LYS A 61 -18.35 -11.75 3.21
N ASP A 62 -19.23 -11.68 2.21
CA ASP A 62 -20.06 -10.50 1.94
C ASP A 62 -19.24 -9.22 1.67
N GLY A 63 -17.97 -9.35 1.26
CA GLY A 63 -17.08 -8.24 0.92
C GLY A 63 -16.42 -7.55 2.12
N TRP A 64 -16.37 -8.21 3.28
CA TRP A 64 -15.64 -7.71 4.46
C TRP A 64 -15.26 -8.84 5.43
N SER A 65 -14.36 -8.54 6.36
CA SER A 65 -13.80 -9.49 7.34
C SER A 65 -13.69 -8.87 8.74
N MET A 66 -13.95 -9.63 9.81
CA MET A 66 -13.68 -9.15 11.18
C MET A 66 -12.19 -9.12 11.53
N PHE A 67 -11.34 -9.81 10.77
CA PHE A 67 -9.92 -10.03 11.05
C PHE A 67 -9.75 -10.67 12.44
N HIS A 68 -8.94 -10.07 13.31
CA HIS A 68 -8.78 -10.49 14.70
C HIS A 68 -9.76 -9.82 15.66
N GLY A 69 -10.61 -8.92 15.16
CA GLY A 69 -11.63 -8.22 15.92
C GLY A 69 -12.71 -9.15 16.47
N LYS A 70 -13.21 -8.81 17.67
CA LYS A 70 -14.35 -9.51 18.31
C LYS A 70 -15.62 -8.67 18.36
N VAL A 71 -15.47 -7.36 18.49
CA VAL A 71 -16.57 -6.39 18.56
C VAL A 71 -16.44 -5.42 17.40
N VAL A 72 -15.32 -4.69 17.36
CA VAL A 72 -14.92 -3.85 16.22
C VAL A 72 -13.99 -4.67 15.32
N PRO A 73 -14.17 -4.65 13.98
CA PRO A 73 -13.24 -5.28 13.06
C PRO A 73 -11.81 -4.73 13.22
N GLY A 74 -10.80 -5.53 12.87
CA GLY A 74 -9.41 -5.09 12.84
C GLY A 74 -8.47 -5.94 13.67
N PHE A 75 -7.43 -5.31 14.20
CA PHE A 75 -6.29 -5.95 14.83
C PHE A 75 -6.19 -5.47 16.28
N PRO A 76 -6.72 -6.22 17.26
CA PRO A 76 -6.53 -5.95 18.68
C PRO A 76 -5.04 -5.95 19.08
N ALA A 77 -4.75 -5.69 20.36
CA ALA A 77 -3.39 -5.59 20.88
C ALA A 77 -2.47 -6.74 20.41
N HIS A 78 -1.41 -6.40 19.65
CA HIS A 78 -0.42 -7.32 19.13
C HIS A 78 0.98 -6.68 19.11
N PRO A 79 2.07 -7.46 19.14
CA PRO A 79 3.43 -6.92 19.20
C PRO A 79 4.11 -6.81 17.83
N HIS A 80 4.98 -5.80 17.69
CA HIS A 80 5.97 -5.69 16.62
C HIS A 80 7.36 -5.39 17.17
N ARG A 81 8.42 -5.78 16.43
CA ARG A 81 9.82 -5.53 16.80
C ARG A 81 10.74 -5.65 15.58
N GLY A 82 11.71 -4.75 15.45
CA GLY A 82 12.83 -4.85 14.51
C GLY A 82 12.51 -4.48 13.06
N PHE A 83 11.34 -3.90 12.80
CA PHE A 83 10.88 -3.38 11.51
C PHE A 83 9.94 -2.18 11.74
N GLU A 84 9.40 -1.65 10.66
CA GLU A 84 8.49 -0.51 10.64
C GLU A 84 7.17 -0.90 9.98
N THR A 85 6.08 -0.25 10.37
CA THR A 85 4.78 -0.35 9.71
C THR A 85 4.42 0.98 9.06
N VAL A 86 3.97 0.93 7.81
CA VAL A 86 3.41 2.08 7.08
C VAL A 86 1.97 1.72 6.73
N THR A 87 1.03 2.36 7.43
CA THR A 87 -0.41 2.14 7.27
C THR A 87 -1.01 3.33 6.51
N ILE A 88 -1.39 3.13 5.25
CA ILE A 88 -1.95 4.17 4.37
C ILE A 88 -3.43 3.92 4.20
N ILE A 89 -4.30 4.82 4.67
CA ILE A 89 -5.75 4.61 4.63
C ILE A 89 -6.37 5.47 3.53
N GLN A 90 -6.70 4.85 2.40
CA GLN A 90 -7.31 5.55 1.26
C GLN A 90 -8.80 5.85 1.48
N LYS A 91 -9.51 4.96 2.18
CA LYS A 91 -10.93 5.11 2.51
C LYS A 91 -11.21 4.52 3.88
N GLY A 92 -12.12 5.14 4.61
CA GLY A 92 -12.50 4.70 5.95
C GLY A 92 -11.58 5.29 7.00
N ILE A 93 -11.68 4.74 8.21
CA ILE A 93 -11.05 5.25 9.42
C ILE A 93 -10.41 4.07 10.18
N VAL A 94 -9.30 4.34 10.86
CA VAL A 94 -8.64 3.42 11.79
C VAL A 94 -8.46 4.10 13.15
N ASP A 95 -8.75 3.35 14.22
CA ASP A 95 -8.39 3.68 15.59
C ASP A 95 -7.12 2.96 15.99
N HIS A 96 -6.10 3.73 16.34
CA HIS A 96 -4.82 3.25 16.83
C HIS A 96 -4.67 3.50 18.33
N THR A 97 -4.11 2.54 19.04
CA THR A 97 -3.54 2.75 20.39
C THR A 97 -2.26 1.94 20.55
N ASP A 98 -1.30 2.44 21.32
CA ASP A 98 -0.06 1.72 21.58
C ASP A 98 0.51 1.87 23.01
N SER A 99 1.49 1.02 23.29
CA SER A 99 2.24 0.96 24.55
C SER A 99 3.17 2.15 24.80
N MET A 100 3.35 3.07 23.84
CA MET A 100 4.02 4.35 24.09
C MET A 100 3.06 5.38 24.70
N GLY A 101 1.76 5.03 24.81
CA GLY A 101 0.70 5.92 25.26
C GLY A 101 0.10 6.76 24.14
N CYS A 102 0.40 6.46 22.87
CA CYS A 102 -0.18 7.17 21.74
C CYS A 102 -1.52 6.56 21.39
N SER A 103 -2.48 7.42 21.03
CA SER A 103 -3.78 7.02 20.50
C SER A 103 -4.22 8.01 19.45
N GLY A 104 -4.86 7.53 18.38
CA GLY A 104 -5.31 8.40 17.32
C GLY A 104 -6.33 7.74 16.41
N ARG A 105 -7.23 8.54 15.85
CA ARG A 105 -8.17 8.15 14.81
C ARG A 105 -7.74 8.85 13.51
N TYR A 106 -7.46 8.09 12.46
CA TYR A 106 -6.92 8.62 11.19
C TYR A 106 -7.54 7.87 10.00
N GLY A 107 -7.56 8.50 8.83
CA GLY A 107 -8.15 7.88 7.65
C GLY A 107 -8.21 8.76 6.41
N ASN A 108 -8.87 8.26 5.35
CA ASN A 108 -9.22 9.00 4.14
C ASN A 108 -8.09 9.85 3.51
N GLY A 109 -6.87 9.32 3.46
CA GLY A 109 -5.68 9.97 2.91
C GLY A 109 -4.51 9.90 3.89
N ASP A 110 -4.79 9.80 5.18
CA ASP A 110 -3.74 9.75 6.20
C ASP A 110 -2.83 8.52 6.09
N THR A 111 -1.56 8.72 6.42
CA THR A 111 -0.59 7.64 6.64
C THR A 111 -0.04 7.68 8.05
N GLN A 112 -0.02 6.52 8.71
CA GLN A 112 0.77 6.31 9.92
C GLN A 112 2.05 5.57 9.54
N TRP A 113 3.21 6.10 9.94
CA TRP A 113 4.49 5.42 9.81
C TRP A 113 5.09 5.19 11.20
N MET A 114 5.13 3.93 11.64
CA MET A 114 5.62 3.55 12.96
C MET A 114 6.89 2.70 12.86
N THR A 115 7.95 3.13 13.52
CA THR A 115 9.14 2.30 13.76
C THR A 115 8.93 1.50 15.05
N ALA A 116 8.85 0.17 14.96
CA ALA A 116 8.68 -0.68 16.14
C ALA A 116 9.97 -0.81 16.97
N GLY A 117 11.14 -0.77 16.31
CA GLY A 117 12.44 -0.81 16.97
C GLY A 117 12.57 -1.95 17.99
N LYS A 118 12.98 -1.64 19.22
CA LYS A 118 13.12 -2.61 20.33
C LYS A 118 11.81 -3.27 20.78
N GLY A 119 10.65 -2.74 20.37
CA GLY A 119 9.35 -3.37 20.57
C GLY A 119 8.24 -2.38 20.88
N VAL A 120 7.07 -2.59 20.27
CA VAL A 120 5.82 -1.87 20.55
C VAL A 120 4.67 -2.87 20.57
N GLN A 121 3.77 -2.75 21.54
CA GLN A 121 2.45 -3.39 21.49
C GLN A 121 1.42 -2.35 21.07
N HIS A 122 0.59 -2.68 20.09
CA HIS A 122 -0.38 -1.74 19.52
C HIS A 122 -1.64 -2.44 18.99
N SER A 123 -2.66 -1.65 18.69
CA SER A 123 -3.92 -2.11 18.08
C SER A 123 -4.36 -1.16 16.97
N GLU A 124 -4.92 -1.71 15.89
CA GLU A 124 -5.48 -0.97 14.76
C GLU A 124 -6.90 -1.50 14.49
N LEU A 125 -7.91 -0.81 15.01
CA LEU A 125 -9.33 -1.20 14.86
C LEU A 125 -10.00 -0.35 13.78
N LEU A 126 -11.00 -0.91 13.09
CA LEU A 126 -11.73 -0.26 12.01
C LEU A 126 -13.15 0.08 12.51
N PRO A 127 -13.34 1.24 13.18
CA PRO A 127 -14.63 1.59 13.77
C PRO A 127 -15.71 1.80 12.70
N LEU A 128 -16.87 1.16 12.86
CA LEU A 128 -18.03 1.33 11.99
C LEU A 128 -18.85 2.55 12.46
N LEU A 129 -18.50 3.72 11.96
CA LEU A 129 -19.06 5.00 12.43
C LEU A 129 -20.39 5.37 11.78
N ASN A 130 -20.68 4.85 10.58
CA ASN A 130 -21.96 5.07 9.90
C ASN A 130 -22.95 3.99 10.34
N MET A 131 -24.08 4.38 10.95
CA MET A 131 -25.10 3.45 11.46
C MET A 131 -26.26 3.20 10.49
N ASP A 132 -26.37 3.99 9.42
CA ASP A 132 -27.46 3.96 8.44
C ASP A 132 -27.00 3.52 7.03
N LYS A 133 -25.69 3.47 6.78
CA LYS A 133 -25.09 3.11 5.50
C LYS A 133 -23.78 2.32 5.68
N PRO A 134 -23.29 1.64 4.64
CA PRO A 134 -22.03 0.91 4.70
C PRO A 134 -20.82 1.78 5.09
N ASN A 135 -19.83 1.14 5.69
CA ASN A 135 -18.55 1.71 6.09
C ASN A 135 -17.45 1.17 5.16
N PRO A 136 -17.09 1.87 4.07
CA PRO A 136 -16.04 1.41 3.18
C PRO A 136 -14.67 1.56 3.83
N HIS A 137 -13.79 0.60 3.57
CA HIS A 137 -12.38 0.63 3.94
C HIS A 137 -11.52 0.28 2.72
N ALA A 138 -10.45 1.04 2.53
CA ALA A 138 -9.39 0.69 1.59
C ALA A 138 -8.08 1.21 2.15
N GLY A 139 -7.07 0.36 2.27
CA GLY A 139 -5.77 0.78 2.80
C GLY A 139 -4.66 -0.23 2.59
N PHE A 140 -3.44 0.26 2.69
CA PHE A 140 -2.22 -0.56 2.63
C PHE A 140 -1.63 -0.73 4.02
N GLN A 141 -1.20 -1.95 4.32
CA GLN A 141 -0.30 -2.25 5.42
C GLN A 141 1.03 -2.68 4.83
N ILE A 142 2.08 -1.88 4.99
CA ILE A 142 3.42 -2.16 4.46
C ILE A 142 4.37 -2.32 5.62
N TRP A 143 5.23 -3.35 5.61
CA TRP A 143 6.29 -3.50 6.59
C TRP A 143 7.65 -3.31 5.94
N LEU A 144 8.44 -2.40 6.50
CA LEU A 144 9.78 -2.07 6.04
C LEU A 144 10.80 -2.55 7.06
N ASN A 145 11.80 -3.32 6.62
CA ASN A 145 12.81 -3.85 7.51
C ASN A 145 13.73 -2.74 8.03
N LEU A 146 14.06 -2.76 9.33
CA LEU A 146 15.10 -1.89 9.86
C LEU A 146 16.49 -2.48 9.57
N PRO A 147 17.51 -1.64 9.33
CA PRO A 147 18.89 -2.12 9.26
C PRO A 147 19.30 -2.72 10.60
N SER A 148 20.26 -3.66 10.57
CA SER A 148 20.69 -4.38 11.78
C SER A 148 21.07 -3.45 12.93
N LYS A 149 21.74 -2.32 12.63
CA LYS A 149 22.16 -1.29 13.60
C LYS A 149 20.97 -0.64 14.34
N ASP A 150 19.79 -0.58 13.73
CA ASP A 150 18.62 0.14 14.24
C ASP A 150 17.50 -0.78 14.75
N LYS A 151 17.63 -2.11 14.65
CA LYS A 151 16.59 -3.05 15.10
C LYS A 151 16.20 -2.93 16.58
N LEU A 152 17.02 -2.27 17.39
CA LEU A 152 16.79 -2.03 18.82
C LEU A 152 16.67 -0.54 19.17
N CYS A 153 16.45 0.34 18.18
CA CYS A 153 16.16 1.75 18.46
C CYS A 153 14.87 1.89 19.31
N PRO A 154 14.67 3.02 20.02
CA PRO A 154 13.39 3.32 20.63
C PRO A 154 12.27 3.32 19.57
N PRO A 155 11.06 2.83 19.90
CA PRO A 155 9.94 2.95 18.98
C PRO A 155 9.60 4.42 18.75
N ALA A 156 9.12 4.74 17.56
CA ALA A 156 8.76 6.09 17.15
C ALA A 156 7.62 6.04 16.14
N PHE A 157 6.88 7.14 15.98
CA PHE A 157 5.85 7.26 14.95
C PHE A 157 5.90 8.63 14.29
N ALA A 158 5.44 8.69 13.04
CA ALA A 158 5.18 9.91 12.30
C ALA A 158 3.78 9.80 11.67
N MET A 159 2.96 10.85 11.85
CA MET A 159 1.67 10.96 11.18
C MET A 159 1.82 11.86 9.97
N PHE A 160 1.45 11.33 8.81
CA PHE A 160 1.35 12.08 7.57
C PHE A 160 -0.13 12.30 7.31
N TRP A 161 -0.65 13.40 7.85
CA TRP A 161 -2.02 13.82 7.62
C TRP A 161 -2.23 14.13 6.14
N ASP A 162 -3.39 13.82 5.58
CA ASP A 162 -3.70 14.00 4.16
C ASP A 162 -3.39 15.43 3.69
N GLU A 163 -3.74 16.44 4.50
CA GLU A 163 -3.57 17.85 4.18
C GLU A 163 -2.10 18.29 4.10
N ALA A 164 -1.21 17.55 4.77
CA ALA A 164 0.22 17.79 4.76
C ALA A 164 0.96 16.89 3.77
N THR A 165 0.34 15.78 3.36
CA THR A 165 0.95 14.81 2.45
C THR A 165 0.99 15.40 1.03
N PRO A 166 2.17 15.43 0.38
CA PRO A 166 2.26 15.96 -0.97
C PRO A 166 1.57 15.06 -1.99
N TYR A 167 0.89 15.70 -2.93
CA TYR A 167 0.27 15.07 -4.08
C TYR A 167 0.83 15.62 -5.39
N VAL A 168 1.07 14.74 -6.35
CA VAL A 168 1.50 15.07 -7.70
C VAL A 168 0.40 14.72 -8.69
N THR A 169 0.17 15.62 -9.65
CA THR A 169 -0.72 15.39 -10.80
C THR A 169 0.12 15.13 -12.04
N LEU A 170 0.00 13.94 -12.61
CA LEU A 170 0.67 13.56 -13.86
C LEU A 170 -0.32 13.69 -15.01
N ASN A 171 -0.08 14.62 -15.92
CA ASN A 171 -0.98 14.91 -17.03
C ASN A 171 -0.68 14.02 -18.24
N ASP A 172 -1.72 13.43 -18.81
CA ASP A 172 -1.69 12.77 -20.11
C ASP A 172 -2.19 13.73 -21.17
N ALA A 173 -1.27 14.33 -21.92
CA ALA A 173 -1.60 15.30 -22.96
C ALA A 173 -2.45 14.70 -24.09
N ALA A 174 -2.35 13.38 -24.35
CA ALA A 174 -3.08 12.74 -25.43
C ALA A 174 -4.56 12.53 -25.10
N SER A 175 -4.85 12.12 -23.86
CA SER A 175 -6.24 11.91 -23.40
C SER A 175 -6.87 13.14 -22.74
N GLY A 176 -6.07 14.14 -22.36
CA GLY A 176 -6.52 15.30 -21.58
C GLY A 176 -6.89 14.95 -20.12
N LYS A 177 -6.57 13.73 -19.68
CA LYS A 177 -6.82 13.24 -18.31
C LYS A 177 -5.54 13.37 -17.47
N SER A 178 -5.67 13.16 -16.16
CA SER A 178 -4.52 13.16 -15.26
C SER A 178 -4.61 12.09 -14.19
N ALA A 179 -3.46 11.51 -13.85
CA ALA A 179 -3.31 10.63 -12.70
C ALA A 179 -2.93 11.44 -11.46
N LYS A 180 -3.42 11.02 -10.29
CA LYS A 180 -3.07 11.58 -8.99
C LYS A 180 -2.12 10.61 -8.28
N VAL A 181 -1.02 11.13 -7.72
CA VAL A 181 -0.03 10.36 -6.96
C VAL A 181 0.08 10.93 -5.56
N GLN A 182 -0.21 10.12 -4.54
CA GLN A 182 0.15 10.42 -3.16
C GLN A 182 1.62 10.04 -2.94
N VAL A 183 2.42 10.99 -2.45
CA VAL A 183 3.87 10.81 -2.28
C VAL A 183 4.18 10.58 -0.80
N VAL A 184 4.14 9.31 -0.36
CA VAL A 184 4.41 8.91 1.03
C VAL A 184 5.92 8.84 1.30
N ALA A 185 6.68 8.27 0.37
CA ALA A 185 8.15 8.26 0.39
C ALA A 185 8.70 8.41 -1.03
N GLY A 186 9.93 8.90 -1.15
CA GLY A 186 10.61 9.13 -2.44
C GLY A 186 10.05 10.35 -3.17
N ALA A 187 10.90 11.35 -3.41
CA ALA A 187 10.49 12.57 -4.10
C ALA A 187 10.02 12.29 -5.53
N LEU A 188 9.00 13.01 -5.98
CA LEU A 188 8.42 12.88 -7.32
C LEU A 188 8.08 14.25 -7.88
N GLU A 189 8.55 14.58 -9.09
CA GLU A 189 8.25 15.86 -9.78
C GLU A 189 8.46 17.10 -8.89
N GLY A 190 9.51 17.10 -8.05
CA GLY A 190 9.82 18.18 -7.11
C GLY A 190 9.02 18.17 -5.81
N ALA A 191 8.00 17.32 -5.68
CA ALA A 191 7.29 17.12 -4.42
C ALA A 191 8.17 16.31 -3.45
N THR A 192 8.45 16.91 -2.28
CA THR A 192 9.28 16.30 -1.23
C THR A 192 8.36 15.68 -0.16
N PRO A 193 8.46 14.38 0.13
CA PRO A 193 7.63 13.72 1.15
C PRO A 193 7.92 14.26 2.55
N LEU A 194 7.01 13.99 3.49
CA LEU A 194 7.25 14.22 4.90
C LEU A 194 8.37 13.29 5.42
N ALA A 195 9.09 13.72 6.44
CA ALA A 195 10.19 12.94 7.00
C ALA A 195 9.65 11.67 7.70
N PRO A 196 10.18 10.47 7.39
CA PRO A 196 9.84 9.25 8.12
C PRO A 196 10.43 9.31 9.55
N PRO A 197 10.11 8.34 10.42
CA PRO A 197 10.75 8.26 11.74
C PRO A 197 12.30 8.22 11.65
N PRO A 198 13.04 8.73 12.66
CA PRO A 198 14.47 8.99 12.54
C PRO A 198 15.37 7.79 12.18
N ASN A 199 14.98 6.58 12.59
CA ASN A 199 15.75 5.34 12.34
C ASN A 199 15.19 4.53 11.16
N SER A 200 14.26 5.10 10.41
CA SER A 200 13.65 4.44 9.27
C SER A 200 14.69 4.07 8.21
N TRP A 201 14.50 2.95 7.53
CA TRP A 201 15.29 2.67 6.32
C TRP A 201 15.10 3.77 5.26
N ALA A 202 13.93 4.41 5.24
CA ALA A 202 13.63 5.52 4.35
C ALA A 202 14.24 6.87 4.77
N ALA A 203 14.81 6.97 5.98
CA ALA A 203 15.44 8.21 6.46
C ALA A 203 16.79 8.49 5.78
N GLU A 204 17.46 7.46 5.26
CA GLU A 204 18.72 7.62 4.52
C GLU A 204 18.45 7.76 3.02
N ASP A 205 18.71 8.95 2.46
CA ASP A 205 18.44 9.26 1.04
C ASP A 205 19.12 8.28 0.07
N ALA A 206 20.30 7.76 0.44
CA ALA A 206 21.04 6.79 -0.35
C ALA A 206 20.30 5.46 -0.55
N ASN A 207 19.28 5.15 0.27
CA ASN A 207 18.45 3.95 0.14
C ASN A 207 17.34 4.09 -0.91
N ASP A 208 17.11 5.30 -1.43
CA ASP A 208 16.20 5.59 -2.54
C ASP A 208 14.74 5.12 -2.35
N VAL A 209 14.26 5.01 -1.10
CA VAL A 209 12.93 4.47 -0.78
C VAL A 209 11.79 5.27 -1.42
N ALA A 210 10.85 4.58 -2.06
CA ALA A 210 9.68 5.17 -2.70
C ALA A 210 8.41 4.40 -2.35
N ILE A 211 7.37 5.12 -1.91
CA ILE A 211 6.04 4.58 -1.64
C ILE A 211 5.05 5.57 -2.25
N TRP A 212 4.43 5.17 -3.37
CA TRP A 212 3.52 6.02 -4.11
C TRP A 212 2.15 5.36 -4.25
N VAL A 213 1.08 6.03 -3.82
CA VAL A 213 -0.27 5.57 -4.11
C VAL A 213 -0.76 6.29 -5.36
N VAL A 214 -0.86 5.56 -6.46
CA VAL A 214 -1.20 6.12 -7.77
C VAL A 214 -2.67 5.82 -8.07
N THR A 215 -3.39 6.82 -8.58
CA THR A 215 -4.76 6.69 -9.09
C THR A 215 -4.77 7.18 -10.53
N ILE A 216 -5.02 6.28 -11.47
CA ILE A 216 -4.98 6.55 -12.91
C ILE A 216 -6.40 6.38 -13.46
N PRO A 217 -7.03 7.43 -14.03
CA PRO A 217 -8.31 7.29 -14.70
C PRO A 217 -8.24 6.33 -15.89
N ASP A 218 -9.37 5.71 -16.25
CA ASP A 218 -9.43 4.87 -17.45
C ASP A 218 -9.01 5.64 -18.71
N GLY A 219 -8.27 4.99 -19.60
CA GLY A 219 -7.69 5.58 -20.81
C GLY A 219 -6.64 6.67 -20.59
N CYS A 220 -6.13 6.85 -19.36
CA CYS A 220 -5.03 7.76 -19.06
C CYS A 220 -3.68 7.01 -19.08
N THR A 221 -2.69 7.56 -19.77
CA THR A 221 -1.33 7.04 -19.82
C THR A 221 -0.38 8.01 -19.12
N VAL A 222 0.37 7.51 -18.14
CA VAL A 222 1.38 8.29 -17.41
C VAL A 222 2.71 7.57 -17.37
N THR A 223 3.79 8.33 -17.30
CA THR A 223 5.15 7.81 -17.13
C THR A 223 5.63 8.12 -15.73
N LEU A 224 6.03 7.09 -14.98
CA LEU A 224 6.68 7.23 -13.69
C LEU A 224 8.21 7.19 -13.88
N PRO A 225 8.98 8.06 -13.18
CA PRO A 225 10.42 8.16 -13.38
C PRO A 225 11.16 6.85 -13.01
N PRO A 226 12.38 6.64 -13.54
CA PRO A 226 13.23 5.54 -13.10
C PRO A 226 13.68 5.75 -11.65
N ALA A 227 14.09 4.66 -10.99
CA ALA A 227 14.76 4.74 -9.69
C ALA A 227 16.11 5.44 -9.83
N ARG A 228 16.53 6.22 -8.83
CA ARG A 228 17.81 6.94 -8.86
C ARG A 228 18.99 5.98 -8.83
N LEU A 229 18.86 4.86 -8.13
CA LEU A 229 19.88 3.80 -8.10
C LEU A 229 19.94 2.93 -9.37
N GLY A 230 19.09 3.20 -10.37
CA GLY A 230 19.08 2.44 -11.63
C GLY A 230 19.00 0.94 -11.38
N ALA A 231 19.81 0.15 -12.11
CA ALA A 231 19.79 -1.32 -12.09
C ALA A 231 19.93 -1.99 -10.71
N ALA A 232 20.41 -1.28 -9.68
CA ALA A 232 20.50 -1.80 -8.33
C ALA A 232 19.14 -1.84 -7.63
N ALA A 233 18.26 -0.86 -7.87
CA ALA A 233 16.93 -0.83 -7.28
C ALA A 233 16.03 -1.99 -7.77
N ASN A 234 15.18 -2.53 -6.88
CA ASN A 234 13.98 -3.22 -7.37
C ASN A 234 12.87 -2.18 -7.57
N ARG A 235 11.92 -2.52 -8.43
CA ARG A 235 10.78 -1.65 -8.71
C ARG A 235 9.59 -2.52 -9.02
N ALA A 236 8.51 -2.29 -8.30
CA ALA A 236 7.28 -3.02 -8.43
C ALA A 236 6.14 -2.06 -8.81
N ILE A 237 5.07 -2.61 -9.37
CA ILE A 237 3.77 -1.95 -9.48
C ILE A 237 2.73 -3.00 -9.09
N TYR A 238 1.84 -2.65 -8.18
CA TYR A 238 0.79 -3.51 -7.65
C TYR A 238 -0.56 -3.05 -8.16
N LEU A 239 -1.11 -3.73 -9.17
CA LEU A 239 -2.46 -3.44 -9.64
C LEU A 239 -3.46 -4.05 -8.65
N VAL A 240 -3.86 -3.26 -7.65
CA VAL A 240 -4.71 -3.71 -6.53
C VAL A 240 -6.19 -3.35 -6.65
N GLN A 241 -6.55 -2.44 -7.56
CA GLN A 241 -7.93 -2.06 -7.85
C GLN A 241 -8.12 -1.90 -9.37
N GLY A 242 -9.35 -1.84 -9.85
CA GLY A 242 -9.63 -1.85 -11.30
C GLY A 242 -9.68 -3.27 -11.91
N ASP A 243 -9.56 -3.37 -13.23
CA ASP A 243 -9.66 -4.60 -14.02
C ASP A 243 -8.33 -4.98 -14.64
N ALA A 244 -7.66 -4.01 -15.25
CA ALA A 244 -6.43 -4.20 -16.01
C ALA A 244 -5.70 -2.88 -16.24
N ALA A 245 -4.41 -2.98 -16.52
CA ALA A 245 -3.59 -1.86 -16.97
C ALA A 245 -2.52 -2.38 -17.93
N LEU A 246 -2.03 -1.50 -18.81
CA LEU A 246 -0.80 -1.76 -19.55
C LEU A 246 0.38 -1.21 -18.75
N VAL A 247 1.39 -2.05 -18.51
CA VAL A 247 2.66 -1.63 -17.92
C VAL A 247 3.73 -1.70 -19.00
N GLY A 248 4.12 -0.54 -19.52
CA GLY A 248 4.82 -0.47 -20.80
C GLY A 248 3.90 -0.96 -21.92
N SER A 249 4.32 -2.00 -22.65
CA SER A 249 3.51 -2.66 -23.68
C SER A 249 2.86 -3.97 -23.20
N GLU A 250 3.02 -4.34 -21.92
CA GLU A 250 2.58 -5.62 -21.40
C GLU A 250 1.25 -5.50 -20.64
N PRO A 251 0.23 -6.32 -20.97
CA PRO A 251 -1.02 -6.32 -20.25
C PRO A 251 -0.86 -6.95 -18.87
N SER A 252 -1.39 -6.25 -17.87
CA SER A 252 -1.46 -6.68 -16.47
C SER A 252 -2.92 -6.69 -16.03
N ARG A 253 -3.38 -7.76 -15.39
CA ARG A 253 -4.77 -7.89 -14.89
C ARG A 253 -4.84 -7.56 -13.41
N LEU A 254 -6.02 -7.23 -12.91
CA LEU A 254 -6.27 -6.99 -11.48
C LEU A 254 -5.62 -8.09 -10.63
N ARG A 255 -5.07 -7.67 -9.49
CA ARG A 255 -4.24 -8.49 -8.63
C ARG A 255 -3.00 -9.00 -9.36
N ALA A 256 -2.26 -8.11 -9.99
CA ALA A 256 -0.97 -8.44 -10.55
C ALA A 256 0.12 -7.51 -10.05
N LEU A 257 1.29 -8.10 -9.84
CA LEU A 257 2.54 -7.43 -9.59
C LEU A 257 3.36 -7.47 -10.88
N ALA A 258 3.88 -6.33 -11.31
CA ALA A 258 4.90 -6.26 -12.35
C ALA A 258 6.23 -5.83 -11.72
N LEU A 259 7.26 -6.69 -11.79
CA LEU A 259 8.64 -6.33 -11.46
C LEU A 259 9.25 -5.62 -12.67
N LEU A 260 9.80 -4.44 -12.46
CA LEU A 260 10.23 -3.54 -13.54
C LEU A 260 11.73 -3.40 -13.61
N ARG A 261 12.20 -3.14 -14.82
CA ARG A 261 13.56 -2.65 -15.06
C ARG A 261 13.68 -1.22 -14.55
N THR A 262 14.81 -0.94 -13.92
CA THR A 262 15.09 0.33 -13.25
C THR A 262 16.00 1.26 -14.04
N ALA A 263 16.55 0.81 -15.18
CA ALA A 263 17.33 1.63 -16.12
C ALA A 263 17.02 1.27 -17.60
N PRO A 264 17.25 2.19 -18.58
CA PRO A 264 17.38 1.82 -19.98
C PRO A 264 18.54 0.81 -20.11
N SER A 265 18.32 -0.27 -20.85
CA SER A 265 19.16 -1.47 -20.85
C SER A 265 20.67 -1.23 -21.02
N THR A 266 21.47 -1.59 -19.99
CA THR A 266 22.79 -2.24 -20.12
C THR A 266 23.15 -2.92 -18.79
N TRP A 267 23.50 -4.20 -18.84
CA TRP A 267 23.83 -5.03 -17.67
C TRP A 267 25.33 -4.95 -17.35
N CYS A 268 25.70 -4.80 -16.08
CA CYS A 268 26.99 -5.20 -15.53
C CYS A 268 26.77 -5.87 -14.16
N LYS A 269 27.55 -6.92 -13.87
CA LYS A 269 27.47 -7.74 -12.66
C LYS A 269 28.10 -7.02 -11.45
N GLU A 270 27.57 -7.36 -10.27
CA GLU A 270 28.05 -7.05 -8.90
C GLU A 270 27.70 -5.67 -8.33
N THR A 271 26.65 -5.61 -7.49
CA THR A 271 26.65 -5.15 -6.07
C THR A 271 25.19 -4.99 -5.55
N GLN A 272 24.99 -5.22 -4.25
CA GLN A 272 23.69 -5.31 -3.56
C GLN A 272 23.26 -3.97 -2.93
N HIS A 273 22.19 -3.32 -3.41
CA HIS A 273 21.41 -2.30 -2.68
C HIS A 273 20.00 -2.25 -3.29
N TRP A 274 18.93 -2.20 -2.47
CA TRP A 274 17.56 -2.56 -2.88
C TRP A 274 16.52 -1.46 -2.63
N LEU A 275 15.47 -1.42 -3.47
CA LEU A 275 14.32 -0.51 -3.41
C LEU A 275 13.06 -1.31 -3.81
N GLU A 276 11.87 -0.99 -3.32
CA GLU A 276 10.58 -1.43 -3.88
C GLU A 276 9.81 -0.16 -4.25
N VAL A 277 9.05 -0.21 -5.34
CA VAL A 277 8.06 0.82 -5.66
C VAL A 277 6.71 0.15 -5.42
N THR A 278 5.90 0.71 -4.54
CA THR A 278 4.47 0.41 -4.51
C THR A 278 3.81 1.38 -5.48
N ALA A 279 2.97 0.88 -6.39
CA ALA A 279 2.08 1.72 -7.19
C ALA A 279 0.76 0.97 -7.35
N SER A 280 -0.32 1.49 -6.76
CA SER A 280 -1.68 1.08 -7.10
C SER A 280 -2.04 1.61 -8.49
N VAL A 281 -2.77 0.85 -9.28
CA VAL A 281 -3.52 1.39 -10.41
C VAL A 281 -4.99 1.03 -10.15
N THR A 282 -5.92 1.89 -10.54
CA THR A 282 -7.37 1.64 -10.42
C THR A 282 -8.03 2.05 -11.73
N ALA A 283 -8.29 1.11 -12.64
CA ALA A 283 -9.12 1.37 -13.82
C ALA A 283 -10.10 0.22 -14.02
N LEU A 284 -11.41 0.47 -13.94
CA LEU A 284 -12.46 -0.52 -14.14
C LEU A 284 -13.42 -0.03 -15.25
N ALA A 285 -13.78 -0.97 -16.14
CA ALA A 285 -14.68 -0.92 -17.31
C ALA A 285 -14.12 -0.29 -18.61
N GLN A 286 -14.27 -0.87 -19.80
CA GLN A 286 -15.46 -1.51 -20.37
C GLN A 286 -15.18 -2.58 -21.46
N ASN A 287 -16.11 -3.55 -21.56
CA ASN A 287 -16.53 -4.28 -22.77
C ASN A 287 -15.45 -4.94 -23.65
N LEU A 288 -15.14 -6.21 -23.37
CA LEU A 288 -14.71 -7.14 -24.40
C LEU A 288 -15.91 -7.99 -24.82
N THR A 289 -16.56 -7.57 -25.91
CA THR A 289 -17.44 -8.44 -26.69
C THR A 289 -16.65 -9.68 -27.12
N PRO A 290 -17.15 -10.91 -26.94
CA PRO A 290 -16.46 -12.09 -27.44
C PRO A 290 -16.49 -12.08 -28.97
N LEU A 291 -15.31 -12.12 -29.60
CA LEU A 291 -15.22 -12.51 -31.00
C LEU A 291 -15.70 -13.96 -31.11
N SER A 292 -16.81 -14.13 -31.83
CA SER A 292 -17.38 -15.42 -32.21
C SER A 292 -16.34 -16.33 -32.87
N ARG A 293 -16.24 -17.57 -32.40
CA ARG A 293 -16.66 -18.78 -33.13
C ARG A 293 -16.95 -19.89 -32.14
#